data_AF-A0A6P8FD63-F1
#
_entry.id   AF-A0A6P8FD63-F1
#
_cell.length_a   1.000
_cell.length_b   1.000
_cell.length_c   1.000
_cell.angle_alpha   90.00
_cell.angle_beta   90.00
_cell.angle_gamma   90.00
#
_symmetry.space_group_name_H-M   'P 1'
#
loop_
_entity.id
_entity.type
_entity.pdbx_description
1 polymer ?
#
loop_
_entity_poly.entity_id
_entity_poly.type
_entity_poly.pdbx_seq_one_letter_code
_entity_poly.pdbx_strand_id
1 'polypeptide(L)'
;MYFITIVWGRILKAGLSGSVIQNQELPLVISTVCKSFAGYLYAWNFVKENWEKITQRFPIGSFAIQNIIVSTTSQFSTKLQLQELQNFFSSLKDKGSQMRSVEEAAETIKLNIQWMDKNLDTLRNWL
;
A
#
# COMPACT_ATOMS: atom_id res chain seq x y z
N MET A 1 16.24 6.04 -13.71
CA MET A 1 15.54 5.58 -12.49
C MET A 1 15.12 6.75 -11.57
N TYR A 2 15.97 7.76 -11.31
CA TYR A 2 15.65 8.92 -10.45
C TYR A 2 14.49 9.83 -10.91
N PHE A 3 14.22 9.92 -12.22
CA PHE A 3 13.17 10.80 -12.74
C PHE A 3 11.75 10.33 -12.35
N ILE A 4 11.51 9.02 -12.36
CA ILE A 4 10.19 8.43 -12.11
C ILE A 4 9.79 8.56 -10.63
N THR A 5 10.74 8.37 -9.71
CA THR A 5 10.51 8.52 -8.27
C THR A 5 10.19 9.97 -7.87
N ILE A 6 10.85 10.95 -8.51
CA ILE A 6 10.56 12.37 -8.31
C ILE A 6 9.12 12.70 -8.75
N VAL A 7 8.68 12.18 -9.89
CA VAL A 7 7.32 12.39 -10.42
C VAL A 7 6.27 11.78 -9.49
N TRP A 8 6.47 10.54 -9.02
CA TRP A 8 5.56 9.91 -8.06
C TRP A 8 5.47 10.68 -6.74
N GLY A 9 6.59 11.12 -6.19
CA GLY A 9 6.61 11.92 -4.97
C GLY A 9 5.86 13.24 -5.11
N ARG A 10 5.99 13.93 -6.25
CA ARG A 10 5.26 15.18 -6.52
C ARG A 10 3.75 14.95 -6.65
N ILE A 11 3.35 13.90 -7.37
CA ILE A 11 1.93 13.58 -7.61
C ILE A 11 1.23 13.14 -6.31
N LEU A 12 1.87 12.31 -5.50
CA LEU A 12 1.32 11.89 -4.20
C LEU A 12 1.17 13.07 -3.23
N LYS A 13 2.18 13.95 -3.16
CA LYS A 13 2.10 15.19 -2.37
C LYS A 13 1.02 16.13 -2.89
N ALA A 14 0.84 16.24 -4.21
CA ALA A 14 -0.21 17.04 -4.80
C ALA A 14 -1.61 16.53 -4.37
N GLY A 15 -1.86 15.23 -4.50
CA GLY A 15 -3.11 14.60 -4.06
C GLY A 15 -3.36 14.72 -2.55
N LEU A 16 -2.32 14.56 -1.74
CA LEU A 16 -2.42 14.75 -0.29
C LEU A 16 -2.47 16.23 0.13
N SER A 17 -2.15 17.19 -0.72
CA SER A 17 -2.32 18.61 -0.39
C SER A 17 -3.71 19.10 -0.74
N GLY A 18 -4.30 18.60 -1.83
CA GLY A 18 -5.56 19.12 -2.39
C GLY A 18 -5.41 20.34 -3.27
N SER A 19 -4.17 20.73 -3.59
CA SER A 19 -3.87 21.96 -4.33
C SER A 19 -4.10 21.81 -5.82
N VAL A 20 -3.38 20.87 -6.46
CA VAL A 20 -3.45 20.62 -7.91
C VAL A 20 -4.35 19.43 -8.23
N ILE A 21 -4.40 18.45 -7.33
CA ILE A 21 -5.24 17.25 -7.45
C ILE A 21 -6.24 17.29 -6.31
N GLN A 22 -7.52 17.07 -6.60
CA GLN A 22 -8.55 17.06 -5.58
C GLN A 22 -8.28 15.97 -4.54
N ASN A 23 -8.52 16.27 -3.27
CA ASN A 23 -8.24 15.34 -2.16
C ASN A 23 -8.92 13.98 -2.35
N GLN A 24 -10.13 13.98 -2.91
CA GLN A 24 -10.93 12.77 -3.14
C GLN A 24 -10.28 11.79 -4.11
N GLU A 25 -9.39 12.27 -4.98
CA GLU A 25 -8.66 11.47 -5.98
C GLU A 25 -7.43 10.77 -5.39
N LEU A 26 -7.04 11.07 -4.14
CA LEU A 26 -5.84 10.51 -3.53
C LEU A 26 -5.80 8.95 -3.56
N PRO A 27 -6.89 8.22 -3.24
CA PRO A 27 -6.88 6.76 -3.33
C PRO A 27 -6.60 6.25 -4.76
N LEU A 28 -7.17 6.90 -5.78
CA LEU A 28 -6.96 6.53 -7.18
C LEU A 28 -5.53 6.80 -7.62
N VAL A 29 -4.97 7.95 -7.21
CA VAL A 29 -3.58 8.31 -7.48
C VAL A 29 -2.62 7.29 -6.84
N ILE A 30 -2.83 6.94 -5.58
CA ILE A 30 -2.03 5.92 -4.87
C ILE A 30 -2.12 4.58 -5.61
N SER A 31 -3.33 4.12 -5.94
CA SER A 31 -3.55 2.85 -6.65
C SER A 31 -2.82 2.83 -8.00
N THR A 32 -2.81 3.95 -8.72
CA THR A 32 -2.12 4.08 -10.00
C THR A 32 -0.59 3.98 -9.85
N VAL A 33 -0.01 4.65 -8.84
CA VAL A 33 1.43 4.53 -8.55
C VAL A 33 1.80 3.10 -8.18
N CYS A 34 0.93 2.41 -7.42
CA CYS A 34 1.17 1.03 -6.98
C CYS A 34 1.27 0.02 -8.12
N LYS A 35 0.77 0.30 -9.33
CA LYS A 35 0.86 -0.63 -10.47
C LYS A 35 2.28 -0.91 -10.95
N SER A 36 3.26 -0.08 -10.54
CA SER A 36 4.68 -0.32 -10.83
C SER A 36 5.38 -1.04 -9.68
N PHE A 37 6.36 -1.92 -9.99
CA PHE A 37 7.15 -2.66 -9.00
C PHE A 37 7.86 -1.74 -7.99
N ALA A 38 8.49 -0.65 -8.45
CA ALA A 38 9.09 0.32 -7.52
C ALA A 38 8.04 1.24 -6.86
N GLY A 39 6.87 1.37 -7.48
CA GLY A 39 5.82 2.30 -7.09
C GLY A 39 5.06 1.86 -5.84
N TYR A 40 4.74 0.57 -5.70
CA TYR A 40 4.00 0.08 -4.52
C TYR A 40 4.83 0.24 -3.23
N LEU A 41 6.14 -0.03 -3.26
CA LEU A 41 7.02 0.17 -2.11
C LEU A 41 7.11 1.66 -1.73
N TYR A 42 7.23 2.54 -2.72
CA TYR A 42 7.25 3.98 -2.49
C TYR A 42 5.92 4.48 -1.91
N ALA A 43 4.80 4.03 -2.48
CA ALA A 43 3.47 4.38 -2.02
C ALA A 43 3.18 3.87 -0.61
N TRP A 44 3.63 2.67 -0.26
CA TRP A 44 3.52 2.13 1.09
C TRP A 44 4.29 2.98 2.11
N ASN A 45 5.53 3.36 1.81
CA ASN A 45 6.29 4.27 2.67
C ASN A 45 5.59 5.63 2.83
N PHE A 46 5.08 6.19 1.73
CA PHE A 46 4.29 7.42 1.77
C PHE A 46 3.06 7.30 2.68
N VAL A 47 2.33 6.18 2.62
CA VAL A 47 1.17 5.90 3.48
C VAL A 47 1.58 5.84 4.94
N LYS A 48 2.65 5.11 5.29
CA LYS A 48 3.14 5.04 6.68
C LYS A 48 3.52 6.40 7.24
N GLU A 49 4.26 7.20 6.46
CA GLU A 49 4.73 8.52 6.87
C GLU A 49 3.60 9.55 7.02
N ASN A 50 2.50 9.39 6.27
CA ASN A 50 1.42 10.37 6.21
C ASN A 50 0.10 9.85 6.78
N TRP A 51 0.12 8.71 7.49
CA TRP A 51 -1.06 7.99 7.92
C TRP A 51 -2.05 8.89 8.66
N GLU A 52 -1.58 9.68 9.63
CA GLU A 52 -2.42 10.60 10.40
C GLU A 52 -3.16 11.61 9.51
N LYS A 53 -2.47 12.20 8.53
CA LYS A 53 -3.07 13.15 7.58
C LYS A 53 -4.07 12.47 6.65
N ILE A 54 -3.81 11.22 6.27
CA ILE A 54 -4.71 10.42 5.46
C ILE A 54 -5.99 10.14 6.27
N THR A 55 -5.89 9.73 7.53
CA THR A 55 -7.04 9.42 8.40
C THR A 55 -7.82 10.64 8.86
N GLN A 56 -7.20 11.82 8.90
CA GLN A 56 -7.92 13.10 9.10
C GLN A 56 -8.86 13.43 7.93
N ARG A 57 -8.56 12.91 6.73
CA ARG A 57 -9.30 13.20 5.50
C ARG A 57 -10.27 12.10 5.11
N PHE A 58 -9.89 10.86 5.37
CA PHE A 58 -10.67 9.67 5.08
C PHE A 58 -10.94 8.93 6.39
N PRO A 59 -12.20 8.78 6.80
CA PRO A 59 -12.54 8.05 8.01
C PRO A 59 -11.95 6.63 8.00
N ILE A 60 -11.44 6.18 9.15
CA ILE A 60 -11.00 4.80 9.35
C ILE A 60 -12.19 3.87 9.04
N GLY A 61 -11.94 2.82 8.25
CA GLY A 61 -12.98 1.89 7.78
C GLY A 61 -13.72 2.34 6.52
N SER A 62 -13.45 3.54 5.98
CA SER A 62 -13.99 3.95 4.68
C SER A 62 -13.40 3.13 3.52
N PHE A 63 -14.16 3.06 2.43
CA PHE A 63 -13.71 2.43 1.18
C PHE A 63 -12.40 3.03 0.64
N ALA A 64 -12.19 4.34 0.84
CA ALA A 64 -10.95 5.01 0.46
C ALA A 64 -9.74 4.44 1.21
N ILE A 65 -9.83 4.28 2.53
CA ILE A 65 -8.76 3.67 3.34
C ILE A 65 -8.54 2.21 2.96
N GLN A 66 -9.62 1.43 2.79
CA GLN A 66 -9.51 0.04 2.33
C GLN A 66 -8.76 -0.05 1.00
N ASN A 67 -9.10 0.76 0.01
CA ASN A 67 -8.42 0.78 -1.28
C ASN A 67 -6.95 1.17 -1.16
N ILE A 68 -6.61 2.16 -0.34
CA ILE A 68 -5.21 2.57 -0.09
C ILE A 68 -4.40 1.40 0.49
N ILE A 69 -4.93 0.73 1.51
CA ILE A 69 -4.25 -0.40 2.16
C ILE A 69 -4.05 -1.52 1.14
N VAL A 70 -5.14 -2.01 0.53
CA VAL A 70 -5.08 -3.14 -0.41
C VAL A 70 -4.17 -2.84 -1.59
N SER A 71 -4.26 -1.64 -2.17
CA SER A 71 -3.43 -1.26 -3.32
C SER A 71 -1.94 -1.25 -2.98
N THR A 72 -1.56 -0.64 -1.85
CA THR A 72 -0.15 -0.50 -1.46
C THR A 72 0.50 -1.80 -1.02
N THR A 73 -0.29 -2.77 -0.54
CA THR A 73 0.21 -4.07 -0.04
C THR A 73 -0.02 -5.21 -1.03
N SER A 74 -0.76 -5.00 -2.13
CA SER A 74 -1.19 -6.05 -3.07
C SER A 74 -0.06 -6.92 -3.64
N GLN A 75 1.15 -6.34 -3.80
CA GLN A 75 2.32 -7.02 -4.36
C GLN A 75 3.27 -7.59 -3.31
N PHE A 76 2.96 -7.45 -2.03
CA PHE A 76 3.78 -8.02 -0.96
C PHE A 76 3.70 -9.55 -1.01
N SER A 77 4.87 -10.19 -0.94
CA SER A 77 5.01 -11.64 -1.14
C SER A 77 6.10 -12.26 -0.27
N THR A 78 6.52 -11.57 0.79
CA THR A 78 7.54 -12.06 1.74
C THR A 78 7.05 -12.01 3.18
N LYS A 79 7.61 -12.87 4.03
CA LYS A 79 7.30 -12.89 5.48
C LYS A 79 7.63 -11.56 6.17
N LEU A 80 8.72 -10.90 5.76
CA LEU A 80 9.11 -9.60 6.29
C LEU A 80 8.07 -8.53 5.99
N GLN A 81 7.55 -8.49 4.76
CA GLN A 81 6.49 -7.57 4.36
C GLN A 81 5.18 -7.82 5.12
N LEU A 82 4.83 -9.08 5.38
CA LEU A 82 3.68 -9.44 6.21
C LEU A 82 3.85 -8.92 7.65
N GLN A 83 5.02 -9.13 8.24
CA GLN A 83 5.33 -8.63 9.58
C GLN A 83 5.32 -7.10 9.63
N GLU A 84 5.86 -6.44 8.60
CA GLU A 84 5.85 -4.98 8.48
C GLU A 84 4.42 -4.42 8.49
N LEU A 85 3.52 -5.02 7.70
CA LEU A 85 2.10 -4.66 7.69
C LEU A 85 1.48 -4.77 9.09
N GLN A 86 1.66 -5.93 9.73
CA GLN A 86 1.08 -6.22 11.04
C GLN A 86 1.63 -5.28 12.12
N ASN A 87 2.94 -5.03 12.12
CA ASN A 87 3.60 -4.16 13.08
C ASN A 87 3.17 -2.70 12.91
N PHE A 88 3.04 -2.24 11.67
CA PHE A 88 2.57 -0.89 11.40
C PHE A 88 1.16 -0.70 11.96
N PHE A 89 0.20 -1.55 11.60
CA PHE A 89 -1.19 -1.39 12.04
C PHE A 89 -1.42 -1.68 13.53
N SER A 90 -0.62 -2.56 14.15
CA SER A 90 -0.68 -2.80 15.61
C SER A 90 -0.11 -1.64 16.42
N SER A 91 0.82 -0.86 15.84
CA SER A 91 1.37 0.34 16.48
C SER A 91 0.40 1.54 16.50
N LEU A 92 -0.66 1.50 15.68
CA LEU A 92 -1.65 2.57 15.60
C LEU A 92 -2.63 2.48 16.78
N LYS A 93 -2.67 3.54 17.59
CA LYS A 93 -3.51 3.63 18.80
C LYS A 93 -5.03 3.54 18.52
N ASP A 94 -5.47 3.92 17.31
CA ASP A 94 -6.88 4.18 16.98
C ASP A 94 -7.54 3.08 16.12
N LYS A 95 -7.54 1.83 16.60
CA LYS A 95 -8.27 0.69 15.98
C LYS A 95 -7.77 0.27 14.58
N GLY A 96 -6.61 0.73 14.12
CA GLY A 96 -6.03 0.35 12.83
C GLY A 96 -5.86 -1.17 12.68
N SER A 97 -5.50 -1.86 13.77
CA SER A 97 -5.36 -3.31 13.83
C SER A 97 -6.67 -4.11 13.74
N GLN A 98 -7.82 -3.48 13.99
CA GLN A 98 -9.15 -4.12 13.94
C GLN A 98 -9.85 -3.92 12.58
N MET A 99 -9.17 -3.30 11.62
CA MET A 99 -9.75 -3.05 10.31
C MET A 99 -9.77 -4.34 9.50
N ARG A 100 -10.97 -4.72 9.01
CA ARG A 100 -11.14 -5.82 8.07
C ARG A 100 -10.21 -5.73 6.86
N SER A 101 -9.94 -4.53 6.35
CA SER A 101 -9.03 -4.33 5.22
C SER A 101 -7.57 -4.71 5.52
N VAL A 102 -7.14 -4.64 6.79
CA VAL A 102 -5.81 -5.08 7.22
C VAL A 102 -5.75 -6.60 7.29
N GLU A 103 -6.83 -7.25 7.73
CA GLU A 103 -6.96 -8.70 7.70
C GLU A 103 -6.94 -9.23 6.26
N GLU A 104 -7.76 -8.65 5.38
CA GLU A 104 -7.81 -8.97 3.94
C GLU A 104 -6.44 -8.77 3.26
N ALA A 105 -5.74 -7.68 3.58
CA ALA A 105 -4.39 -7.46 3.08
C ALA A 105 -3.41 -8.52 3.59
N ALA A 106 -3.45 -8.87 4.88
CA ALA A 106 -2.59 -9.90 5.45
C ALA A 106 -2.85 -11.29 4.84
N GLU A 107 -4.11 -11.64 4.58
CA GLU A 107 -4.50 -12.87 3.88
C GLU A 107 -3.96 -12.90 2.46
N THR A 108 -4.12 -11.80 1.72
CA THR A 108 -3.57 -11.65 0.35
C THR A 108 -2.07 -11.87 0.33
N ILE A 109 -1.33 -11.29 1.29
CA ILE A 109 0.13 -11.46 1.38
C ILE A 109 0.50 -12.92 1.66
N LYS A 110 -0.24 -13.60 2.54
CA LYS A 110 -0.01 -15.04 2.81
C LYS A 110 -0.22 -15.89 1.55
N LEU A 111 -1.27 -15.60 0.78
CA LEU A 111 -1.52 -16.26 -0.49
C LEU A 111 -0.40 -16.00 -1.50
N ASN A 112 0.08 -14.76 -1.59
CA ASN A 112 1.21 -14.40 -2.45
C ASN A 112 2.50 -15.15 -2.04
N ILE A 113 2.82 -15.23 -0.75
CA ILE A 113 3.96 -15.99 -0.23
C ILE A 113 3.85 -17.46 -0.66
N GLN A 114 2.70 -18.10 -0.41
CA GLN A 114 2.47 -19.50 -0.78
C GLN A 114 2.59 -19.72 -2.29
N TRP A 115 2.09 -18.78 -3.09
CA TRP A 115 2.22 -18.85 -4.54
C TRP A 115 3.68 -18.75 -4.97
N MET A 116 4.45 -17.82 -4.41
CA MET A 116 5.88 -17.68 -4.70
C MET A 116 6.65 -18.94 -4.31
N ASP A 117 6.43 -19.47 -3.11
CA ASP A 117 7.09 -20.68 -2.60
C ASP A 117 6.83 -21.90 -3.49
N LYS A 118 5.61 -22.01 -4.06
CA LYS A 118 5.21 -23.15 -4.89
C LYS A 118 5.64 -23.03 -6.35
N ASN A 119 5.66 -21.81 -6.91
CA ASN A 119 5.74 -21.63 -8.37
C ASN A 119 7.03 -20.97 -8.86
N LEU A 120 7.80 -20.31 -7.99
CA LEU A 120 8.96 -19.51 -8.42
C LEU A 120 10.04 -20.37 -9.09
N ASP A 121 10.39 -21.52 -8.52
CA ASP A 121 11.43 -22.37 -9.09
C ASP A 121 10.98 -23.06 -10.37
N THR A 122 9.71 -23.46 -10.45
CA THR A 122 9.10 -23.97 -11.69
C THR A 122 9.17 -22.94 -12.82
N LEU A 123 8.83 -21.68 -12.53
CA LEU A 123 8.89 -20.59 -13.52
C LEU A 123 10.33 -20.29 -13.95
N ARG A 124 11.29 -20.31 -13.02
CA ARG A 124 12.72 -20.13 -13.33
C ARG A 124 13.28 -21.20 -14.23
N ASN A 125 12.81 -22.44 -14.10
CA ASN A 125 13.25 -23.54 -14.95
C ASN A 125 12.58 -23.53 -16.34
N TRP A 126 11.44 -22.86 -16.47
CA TRP A 126 10.68 -22.78 -17.73
C TRP A 126 11.19 -21.67 -18.67
N LEU A 127 11.63 -20.54 -18.11
CA LEU A 127 12.21 -19.40 -18.85
C LEU A 127 13.70 -19.59 -19.13
#